data_AF-A0A444V5J6-F1
#
_entry.id   AF-A0A444V5J6-F1
#
_cell.length_a   1.000
_cell.length_b   1.000
_cell.length_c   1.000
_cell.angle_alpha   90.00
_cell.angle_beta   90.00
_cell.angle_gamma   90.00
#
_symmetry.space_group_name_H-M   'P 1'
#
loop_
_entity.id
_entity.type
_entity.pdbx_description
1 polymer ?
#
loop_
_entity_poly.entity_id
_entity_poly.type
_entity_poly.pdbx_seq_one_letter_code
_entity_poly.pdbx_strand_id
1 'polypeptide(L)'
;MLNIYQEFVRNHQYSLQVLANCKQNRDFDKLLKQYETNAACEGRMLETFLTYPMFQIPRYIITLHELLAHTPHEHVERKSLEFAKSKLEDLSR
;
A
#
# COMPACT_ATOMS: atom_id res chain seq x y z
N MET A 1 0.05 1.77 -14.49
CA MET A 1 -0.07 2.41 -13.15
C MET A 1 -0.09 1.41 -12.00
N LEU A 2 -0.35 0.10 -12.19
CA LEU A 2 -0.33 -0.89 -11.09
C LEU A 2 1.03 -1.60 -10.91
N ASN A 3 1.88 -1.65 -11.95
CA ASN A 3 3.22 -2.24 -11.86
C ASN A 3 4.15 -1.52 -10.85
N ILE A 4 3.94 -0.21 -10.64
CA ILE A 4 4.71 0.57 -9.64
C ILE A 4 4.47 0.06 -8.21
N TYR A 5 3.28 -0.51 -7.93
CA TYR A 5 2.99 -1.11 -6.61
C TYR A 5 3.73 -2.44 -6.45
N GLN A 6 3.82 -3.26 -7.49
CA GLN A 6 4.59 -4.50 -7.45
C GLN A 6 6.07 -4.22 -7.20
N GLU A 7 6.63 -3.20 -7.85
CA GLU A 7 8.02 -2.79 -7.63
C GLU A 7 8.23 -2.26 -6.21
N PHE A 8 7.31 -1.42 -5.70
CA PHE A 8 7.36 -0.94 -4.32
C PHE A 8 7.33 -2.11 -3.31
N VAL A 9 6.39 -3.05 -3.48
CA VAL A 9 6.23 -4.22 -2.61
C VAL A 9 7.47 -5.11 -2.66
N ARG A 10 8.01 -5.36 -3.85
CA ARG A 10 9.23 -6.16 -4.06
C ARG A 10 10.44 -5.55 -3.35
N ASN A 11 10.55 -4.22 -3.38
CA ASN A 11 11.67 -3.49 -2.79
C ASN A 11 11.46 -3.10 -1.33
N HIS A 12 10.29 -3.36 -0.72
CA HIS A 12 9.94 -2.87 0.60
C HIS A 12 10.96 -3.24 1.69
N GLN A 13 11.38 -4.50 1.73
CA GLN A 13 12.38 -4.96 2.71
C GLN A 13 13.72 -4.25 2.52
N TYR A 14 14.14 -4.03 1.27
CA TYR A 14 15.35 -3.29 0.95
C TYR A 14 15.23 -1.81 1.37
N SER A 15 14.08 -1.17 1.11
CA SER A 15 13.81 0.19 1.56
C SER A 15 13.91 0.34 3.08
N LEU A 16 13.40 -0.63 3.85
CA LEU A 16 13.53 -0.62 5.32
C LEU A 16 14.97 -0.80 5.79
N GLN A 17 15.76 -1.64 5.12
CA GLN A 17 17.20 -1.78 5.41
C GLN A 17 17.96 -0.49 5.12
N VAL A 18 17.69 0.15 3.99
CA VAL A 18 18.29 1.46 3.65
C VAL A 18 17.91 2.50 4.70
N LEU A 19 16.63 2.57 5.11
CA LEU A 19 16.18 3.47 6.15
C LEU A 19 16.90 3.22 7.49
N ALA A 20 17.06 1.95 7.89
CA ALA A 20 17.80 1.59 9.10
C ALA A 20 19.26 2.06 9.04
N ASN A 21 19.91 1.94 7.88
CA ASN A 21 21.26 2.46 7.65
C ASN A 21 21.28 4.00 7.69
N CYS A 22 20.29 4.68 7.10
CA CYS A 22 20.18 6.13 7.15
C CYS A 22 20.00 6.64 8.60
N LYS A 23 19.26 5.92 9.44
CA LYS A 23 19.10 6.25 10.88
C LYS A 23 20.40 6.14 11.69
N GLN A 24 21.45 5.50 11.18
CA GLN A 24 22.78 5.54 11.81
C GLN A 24 23.48 6.90 11.65
N ASN A 25 23.08 7.69 10.64
CA ASN A 25 23.55 9.06 10.48
C ASN A 25 22.74 9.98 11.41
N ARG A 26 23.44 10.64 12.35
CA ARG A 26 22.83 11.53 13.36
C ARG A 26 22.06 12.71 12.77
N ASP A 27 22.53 13.30 11.68
CA ASP A 27 21.88 14.45 11.06
C ASP A 27 20.56 14.02 10.39
N PHE A 28 20.58 12.85 9.74
CA PHE A 28 19.38 12.26 9.16
C PHE A 28 18.37 11.86 10.24
N ASP A 29 18.80 11.17 11.29
CA ASP A 29 17.91 10.76 12.40
C ASP A 29 17.24 11.96 13.08
N LYS A 30 18.00 13.04 13.32
CA LYS A 30 17.46 14.28 13.88
C LYS A 30 16.43 14.93 12.95
N LEU A 31 16.73 15.01 11.66
CA LEU A 31 15.82 15.56 10.65
C LEU A 31 14.53 14.73 10.54
N LEU A 32 14.66 13.40 10.50
CA LEU A 32 13.54 12.48 10.43
C LEU A 32 12.62 12.64 11.64
N LYS A 33 13.18 12.63 12.86
CA LYS A 33 12.41 12.86 14.09
C LYS A 33 11.67 14.19 14.08
N GLN A 34 12.29 15.25 13.54
CA GLN A 34 11.62 16.54 13.40
C GLN A 34 10.37 16.42 12.51
N TYR A 35 10.45 15.72 11.38
CA TYR A 35 9.28 15.49 10.52
C TYR A 35 8.23 14.61 11.18
N GLU A 36 8.63 13.59 11.92
CA GLU A 36 7.72 12.69 12.63
C GLU A 36 6.93 13.39 13.77
N THR A 37 7.41 14.55 14.25
CA THR A 37 6.64 15.40 15.20
C THR A 37 5.49 16.17 14.56
N ASN A 38 5.38 16.18 13.23
CA ASN A 38 4.26 16.80 12.54
C ASN A 38 2.94 16.14 12.97
N ALA A 39 1.93 16.94 13.34
CA ALA A 39 0.63 16.45 13.76
C ALA A 39 -0.04 15.55 12.69
N ALA A 40 0.21 15.79 11.40
CA ALA A 40 -0.28 14.95 10.31
C ALA A 40 0.30 13.52 10.33
N CYS A 41 1.43 13.30 10.99
CA CYS A 41 2.00 11.97 11.16
C CYS A 41 1.25 11.16 12.22
N GLU A 42 0.46 11.80 13.10
CA GLU A 42 -0.28 11.16 14.18
C GLU A 42 0.63 10.27 15.07
N GLY A 43 1.87 10.71 15.29
CA GLY A 43 2.87 9.97 16.08
C GLY A 43 3.44 8.71 15.40
N ARG A 44 3.16 8.49 14.11
CA ARG A 44 3.69 7.35 13.35
C ARG A 44 5.06 7.64 12.78
N MET A 45 5.89 6.60 12.75
CA MET A 45 7.23 6.65 12.14
C MET A 45 7.16 6.47 10.63
N LEU A 46 8.21 6.88 9.91
CA LEU A 46 8.31 6.68 8.46
C LEU A 46 8.14 5.22 8.05
N GLU A 47 8.66 4.27 8.82
CA GLU A 47 8.45 2.83 8.59
C GLU A 47 6.98 2.47 8.48
N THR A 48 6.12 3.04 9.34
CA THR A 48 4.69 2.78 9.33
C THR A 48 4.07 3.22 8.00
N PHE A 49 4.40 4.41 7.51
CA PHE A 49 3.91 4.89 6.22
C PHE A 49 4.39 4.04 5.05
N LEU A 50 5.62 3.52 5.11
CA LEU A 50 6.15 2.60 4.09
C LEU A 50 5.39 1.27 4.05
N THR A 51 4.68 0.88 5.11
CA THR A 51 3.82 -0.33 5.07
C THR A 51 2.49 -0.11 4.38
N TYR A 52 2.02 1.13 4.20
CA TYR A 52 0.66 1.38 3.70
C TYR A 52 0.40 0.83 2.29
N PRO A 53 1.33 0.98 1.31
CA PRO A 53 1.12 0.42 -0.01
C PRO A 53 1.16 -1.11 -0.05
N MET A 54 1.76 -1.77 0.97
CA MET A 54 1.91 -3.23 1.02
C MET A 54 0.58 -3.96 0.98
N PHE A 55 -0.43 -3.41 1.65
CA PHE A 55 -1.73 -4.05 1.82
C PHE A 55 -2.80 -3.47 0.90
N GLN A 56 -2.46 -2.49 0.06
CA GLN A 56 -3.43 -1.78 -0.75
C GLN A 56 -4.10 -2.68 -1.80
N ILE A 57 -3.30 -3.48 -2.52
CA ILE A 57 -3.82 -4.41 -3.54
C ILE A 57 -4.70 -5.50 -2.91
N PRO A 58 -4.25 -6.23 -1.86
CA PRO A 58 -5.13 -7.15 -1.14
C PRO A 58 -6.43 -6.51 -0.65
N ARG A 59 -6.37 -5.29 -0.10
CA ARG A 59 -7.56 -4.58 0.37
C ARG A 59 -8.56 -4.32 -0.74
N TYR A 60 -8.10 -3.87 -1.91
CA TYR A 60 -8.99 -3.65 -3.05
C TYR A 60 -9.66 -4.95 -3.54
N ILE A 61 -8.94 -6.08 -3.50
CA ILE A 61 -9.52 -7.38 -3.85
C ILE A 61 -10.66 -7.74 -2.89
N ILE A 62 -10.45 -7.56 -1.59
CA ILE A 62 -11.48 -7.82 -0.55
C ILE A 62 -12.68 -6.90 -0.76
N THR A 63 -12.45 -5.59 -0.93
CA THR A 63 -13.53 -4.62 -1.17
C THR A 63 -14.34 -4.96 -2.42
N LEU A 64 -13.70 -5.36 -3.52
CA LEU A 64 -14.41 -5.77 -4.73
C LEU A 64 -15.17 -7.09 -4.54
N HIS A 65 -14.62 -8.03 -3.75
CA HIS A 65 -15.30 -9.25 -3.40
C HIS A 65 -16.60 -8.98 -2.62
N GLU A 66 -16.53 -8.13 -1.60
CA GLU A 66 -17.69 -7.71 -0.80
C GLU A 66 -18.73 -6.95 -1.64
N LEU A 67 -18.28 -6.04 -2.50
CA LEU A 67 -19.15 -5.30 -3.39
C LEU A 67 -19.87 -6.23 -4.38
N LEU A 68 -19.16 -7.19 -4.97
CA LEU A 68 -19.75 -8.19 -5.88
C LEU A 68 -20.74 -9.11 -5.18
N ALA A 69 -20.52 -9.43 -3.90
CA ALA A 69 -21.47 -10.24 -3.12
C ALA A 69 -22.84 -9.54 -2.96
N HIS A 70 -22.86 -8.21 -3.01
CA HIS A 70 -24.07 -7.39 -2.88
C HIS A 70 -24.54 -6.77 -4.21
N THR A 71 -23.91 -7.11 -5.33
CA THR A 71 -24.28 -6.61 -6.66
C THR A 71 -25.15 -7.65 -7.39
N PRO A 72 -26.40 -7.35 -7.80
CA PRO A 72 -27.24 -8.29 -8.53
C PRO A 72 -26.59 -8.79 -9.83
N HIS A 73 -26.93 -10.02 -10.26
CA HIS A 73 -26.35 -10.62 -11.47
C HIS A 73 -26.64 -9.82 -12.75
N GLU A 74 -27.81 -9.21 -12.84
CA GLU A 74 -28.24 -8.39 -13.99
C GLU A 74 -27.76 -6.93 -13.91
N HIS A 75 -27.00 -6.56 -12.88
CA HIS A 75 -26.53 -5.19 -12.74
C HIS A 75 -25.50 -4.86 -13.83
N VAL A 76 -25.68 -3.72 -14.50
CA VAL A 76 -24.85 -3.27 -15.63
C VAL A 76 -23.35 -3.26 -15.33
N GLU A 77 -22.96 -2.91 -14.10
CA GLU A 77 -21.55 -2.88 -13.68
C GLU A 77 -20.97 -4.21 -13.24
N ARG A 78 -21.76 -5.29 -13.14
CA ARG A 78 -21.25 -6.53 -12.53
C ARG A 78 -20.06 -7.10 -13.29
N LYS A 79 -20.11 -7.12 -14.62
CA LYS A 79 -18.99 -7.56 -15.47
C LYS A 79 -17.74 -6.69 -15.31
N SER A 80 -17.93 -5.37 -15.20
CA SER A 80 -16.83 -4.42 -14.95
C SER A 80 -16.14 -4.70 -13.61
N LEU A 81 -16.92 -4.98 -12.57
CA LEU A 81 -16.43 -5.30 -11.23
C LEU A 81 -15.70 -6.66 -11.19
N GLU A 82 -16.24 -7.69 -11.84
CA GLU A 82 -15.59 -9.00 -11.97
C GLU A 82 -14.26 -8.88 -12.72
N PHE A 83 -14.23 -8.10 -13.81
CA PHE A 83 -13.00 -7.82 -14.55
C PHE A 83 -11.96 -7.06 -13.70
N ALA A 84 -12.37 -6.02 -12.99
CA ALA A 84 -11.48 -5.27 -12.11
C ALA A 84 -10.87 -6.15 -11.01
N LYS A 85 -11.68 -7.03 -10.40
CA LYS A 85 -11.22 -8.00 -9.40
C LYS A 85 -10.19 -8.96 -9.98
N SER A 86 -10.46 -9.54 -11.15
CA SER A 86 -9.52 -10.44 -11.83
C SER A 86 -8.18 -9.76 -12.12
N LYS A 87 -8.19 -8.49 -12.57
CA LYS A 87 -6.95 -7.74 -12.82
C LYS A 87 -6.13 -7.50 -11.55
N LEU A 88 -6.78 -7.22 -10.43
CA LEU A 88 -6.08 -7.05 -9.15
C LEU A 88 -5.56 -8.38 -8.59
N GLU A 89 -6.30 -9.49 -8.77
CA GLU A 89 -5.83 -10.83 -8.42
C GLU A 89 -4.59 -11.22 -9.24
N ASP A 90 -4.58 -10.95 -10.54
CA ASP A 90 -3.41 -11.18 -11.41
C ASP A 90 -2.19 -10.38 -10.96
N LEU A 91 -2.38 -9.15 -10.48
CA LEU A 91 -1.31 -8.28 -9.98
C LEU A 91 -0.77 -8.70 -8.60
N SER A 92 -1.57 -9.42 -7.82
CA SER A 92 -1.19 -9.91 -6.49
C SER A 92 -0.39 -11.22 -6.51
N ARG A 93 -0.27 -11.86 -7.68
CA ARG A 93 0.59 -13.01 -7.92
C ARG A 93 2.03 -12.60 -8.13
#